data_AF-A0A645GAW8-F1
#
_entry.id   AF-A0A645GAW8-F1
#
_cell.length_a   1.000
_cell.length_b   1.000
_cell.length_c   1.000
_cell.angle_alpha   90.00
_cell.angle_beta   90.00
_cell.angle_gamma   90.00
#
_symmetry.space_group_name_H-M   'P 1'
#
loop_
_entity.id
_entity.type
_entity.pdbx_description
1 polymer ?
#
loop_
_entity_poly.entity_id
_entity_poly.type
_entity_poly.pdbx_seq_one_letter_code
_entity_poly.pdbx_strand_id
1 'polypeptide(L)'
;MFIIRPKAKIYAAYLAFLFEQANVLSQIEHLIGSMVAIKAISAKKLMNITMPLLAMDKQVTIGNYWILSKKRKQLLTQYMRENDRILAVAADKLLNNGGRIR
;
A
#
# COMPACT_ATOMS: atom_id res chain seq x y z
N MET A 1 12.32 8.53 -8.31
CA MET A 1 11.19 8.98 -7.46
C MET A 1 10.36 9.97 -8.26
N PHE A 2 9.05 9.76 -8.38
CA PHE A 2 8.15 10.70 -9.07
C PHE A 2 7.36 11.49 -8.02
N ILE A 3 7.27 12.81 -8.21
CA ILE A 3 6.33 13.66 -7.48
C ILE A 3 5.20 14.00 -8.45
N ILE A 4 3.99 13.55 -8.15
CA ILE A 4 2.82 13.79 -8.99
C ILE A 4 2.16 15.07 -8.50
N ARG A 5 2.14 16.09 -9.35
CA ARG A 5 1.44 17.37 -9.11
C ARG A 5 0.33 17.54 -10.14
N PRO A 6 -0.91 17.19 -9.78
CA PRO A 6 -2.05 17.31 -10.67
C PRO A 6 -2.30 18.78 -11.02
N LYS A 7 -2.65 19.05 -12.28
CA LYS A 7 -3.05 20.40 -12.71
C LYS A 7 -4.43 20.80 -12.14
N ALA A 8 -5.29 19.81 -11.90
CA ALA A 8 -6.59 20.01 -11.27
C ALA A 8 -6.46 20.00 -9.74
N LYS A 9 -7.33 20.76 -9.06
CA LYS A 9 -7.46 20.68 -7.60
C LYS A 9 -8.01 19.29 -7.25
N ILE A 10 -7.16 18.43 -6.68
CA ILE A 10 -7.49 17.07 -6.29
C ILE A 10 -6.94 16.79 -4.88
N TYR A 11 -7.70 16.04 -4.10
CA TYR A 11 -7.25 15.60 -2.79
C TYR A 11 -6.17 14.53 -2.92
N ALA A 12 -5.01 14.74 -2.29
CA ALA A 12 -3.84 13.88 -2.49
C ALA A 12 -4.07 12.41 -2.08
N ALA A 13 -4.78 12.16 -0.98
CA ALA A 13 -5.05 10.79 -0.54
C ALA A 13 -6.08 10.08 -1.45
N TYR A 14 -6.98 10.83 -2.07
CA TYR A 14 -7.86 10.29 -3.10
C TYR A 14 -7.08 9.88 -4.35
N LEU A 15 -6.12 10.70 -4.78
CA LEU A 15 -5.22 10.33 -5.87
C LEU A 15 -4.41 9.07 -5.54
N ALA A 16 -3.87 8.97 -4.32
CA ALA A 16 -3.17 7.77 -3.87
C ALA A 16 -4.08 6.53 -3.87
N PHE A 17 -5.33 6.66 -3.43
CA PHE A 17 -6.35 5.62 -3.53
C PHE A 17 -6.58 5.17 -4.99
N LEU A 18 -6.65 6.11 -5.93
CA LEU A 18 -6.86 5.82 -7.35
C LEU A 18 -5.73 4.98 -7.95
N PHE A 19 -4.48 5.25 -7.57
CA PHE A 19 -3.33 4.46 -8.03
C PHE A 19 -3.34 3.01 -7.58
N GLU A 20 -4.18 2.65 -6.61
CA GLU A 20 -4.35 1.27 -6.13
C GLU A 20 -5.56 0.56 -6.73
N GLN A 21 -6.36 1.24 -7.57
CA GLN A 21 -7.54 0.64 -8.17
C GLN A 21 -7.16 -0.25 -9.37
N ALA A 22 -7.81 -1.40 -9.48
CA ALA A 22 -7.50 -2.41 -10.49
C ALA A 22 -7.57 -1.86 -11.93
N ASN A 23 -8.53 -0.98 -12.21
CA ASN A 23 -8.67 -0.34 -13.52
C ASN A 23 -7.52 0.62 -13.85
N VAL A 24 -6.98 1.33 -12.86
CA VAL A 24 -5.82 2.22 -13.03
C VAL A 24 -4.54 1.41 -13.15
N LEU A 25 -4.40 0.36 -12.32
CA LEU A 25 -3.28 -0.57 -12.40
C LEU A 25 -3.23 -1.29 -13.75
N SER A 26 -4.37 -1.75 -14.27
CA SER A 26 -4.46 -2.36 -15.59
C SER A 26 -4.01 -1.39 -16.70
N GLN A 27 -4.42 -0.11 -16.65
CA GLN A 27 -3.92 0.90 -17.59
C GLN A 27 -2.39 1.04 -17.49
N ILE A 28 -1.83 1.06 -16.28
CA ILE A 28 -0.38 1.11 -16.07
C ILE A 28 0.31 -0.13 -16.66
N GLU A 29 -0.25 -1.33 -16.46
CA GLU A 29 0.30 -2.58 -17.01
C GLU A 29 0.28 -2.59 -18.55
N HIS A 30 -0.83 -2.17 -19.16
CA HIS A 30 -0.91 -1.99 -20.62
C HIS A 30 0.13 -0.99 -21.13
N LEU A 31 0.39 0.09 -20.39
CA LEU A 31 1.37 1.10 -20.76
C LEU A 31 2.82 0.61 -20.63
N ILE A 32 3.11 -0.26 -19.66
CA ILE A 32 4.46 -0.83 -19.46
C ILE A 32 4.75 -1.92 -20.51
N GLY A 33 3.73 -2.68 -20.92
CA GLY A 33 3.88 -3.83 -21.81
C GLY A 33 4.23 -5.11 -21.04
N SER A 34 3.58 -6.23 -21.38
CA SER A 34 3.68 -7.49 -20.63
C SER A 34 5.04 -8.21 -20.71
N MET A 35 5.90 -7.82 -21.66
CA MET A 35 7.17 -8.49 -21.96
C MET A 35 8.43 -7.80 -21.40
N VAL A 36 8.29 -6.73 -20.61
CA VAL A 36 9.47 -5.99 -20.12
C VAL A 36 9.96 -6.58 -18.80
N ALA A 37 11.21 -7.06 -18.75
CA ALA A 37 11.84 -7.62 -17.55
C ALA A 37 11.89 -6.63 -16.37
N ILE A 38 11.85 -5.32 -16.67
CA ILE A 38 11.78 -4.23 -15.69
C ILE A 38 10.44 -3.51 -15.86
N LYS A 39 9.54 -3.66 -14.89
CA LYS A 39 8.26 -2.95 -14.86
C LYS A 39 8.47 -1.49 -14.43
N ALA A 40 8.87 -0.64 -15.37
CA ALA A 40 9.01 0.80 -15.16
C ALA A 40 8.08 1.60 -16.09
N ILE A 41 7.34 2.56 -15.54
CA ILE A 41 6.52 3.50 -16.31
C ILE A 41 7.24 4.85 -16.44
N SER A 42 7.31 5.39 -17.66
CA SER A 42 7.87 6.71 -17.90
C SER A 42 6.87 7.80 -17.48
N ALA A 43 7.37 8.98 -17.08
CA ALA A 43 6.52 10.12 -16.73
C ALA A 43 5.53 10.48 -17.87
N LYS A 44 5.99 10.38 -19.13
CA LYS A 44 5.14 10.63 -20.31
C LYS A 44 3.98 9.65 -20.41
N LYS A 45 4.22 8.36 -20.16
CA LYS A 45 3.17 7.34 -20.14
C LYS A 45 2.22 7.52 -18.96
N LEU A 46 2.74 7.92 -17.79
CA LEU A 46 1.93 8.20 -16.61
C LEU A 46 0.91 9.33 -16.84
N MET A 47 1.27 10.35 -17.63
CA MET A 47 0.34 11.44 -17.99
C MET A 47 -0.83 11.00 -18.87
N ASN A 48 -0.75 9.83 -19.51
CA ASN A 48 -1.81 9.30 -20.38
C ASN A 48 -2.83 8.44 -19.62
N ILE A 49 -2.66 8.24 -18.31
CA ILE A 49 -3.59 7.46 -17.50
C ILE A 49 -4.85 8.29 -17.28
N THR A 50 -6.00 7.71 -17.58
CA THR A 50 -7.29 8.34 -17.31
C THR A 50 -7.75 7.95 -15.91
N MET A 51 -8.12 8.96 -15.13
CA MET A 51 -8.63 8.79 -13.77
C MET A 51 -9.96 9.51 -13.57
N PRO A 52 -10.90 8.94 -12.82
CA PRO A 52 -12.14 9.61 -12.50
C PRO A 52 -11.86 10.81 -11.57
N LEU A 53 -12.42 11.97 -11.92
CA LEU A 53 -12.38 13.16 -11.07
C LEU A 53 -13.75 13.37 -10.44
N LEU A 54 -13.85 13.08 -9.15
CA LEU A 54 -15.09 13.28 -8.37
C LEU A 54 -15.17 14.71 -7.79
N ALA A 55 -16.33 15.08 -7.27
CA ALA A 55 -16.48 16.30 -6.46
C ALA A 55 -15.59 16.24 -5.20
N MET A 56 -15.08 17.41 -4.77
CA MET A 56 -14.04 17.50 -3.74
C MET A 56 -14.44 16.87 -2.39
N ASP A 57 -15.70 17.03 -1.98
CA ASP A 57 -16.30 16.41 -0.80
C ASP A 57 -16.20 14.87 -0.82
N LYS A 58 -16.52 14.27 -1.97
CA LYS A 58 -16.42 12.82 -2.17
C LYS A 58 -14.96 12.36 -2.19
N GLN A 59 -14.08 13.15 -2.82
CA GLN A 59 -12.64 12.85 -2.82
C GLN A 59 -12.08 12.80 -1.40
N VAL A 60 -12.38 13.83 -0.58
CA VAL A 60 -11.94 13.89 0.83
C VAL A 60 -12.45 12.69 1.61
N THR A 61 -13.73 12.37 1.48
CA THR A 61 -14.36 11.22 2.16
C THR A 61 -13.64 9.92 1.82
N ILE A 62 -13.52 9.59 0.52
CA ILE A 62 -12.87 8.35 0.07
C ILE A 62 -11.39 8.32 0.46
N GLY A 63 -10.67 9.43 0.27
CA GLY A 63 -9.25 9.51 0.61
C GLY A 63 -9.00 9.29 2.12
N ASN A 64 -9.86 9.84 2.98
CA ASN A 64 -9.77 9.61 4.43
C ASN A 64 -10.03 8.14 4.79
N TYR A 65 -11.04 7.51 4.20
CA TYR A 65 -11.28 6.08 4.39
C TYR A 65 -10.08 5.22 3.96
N TRP A 66 -9.45 5.58 2.84
CA TRP A 66 -8.24 4.90 2.37
C TRP A 66 -7.08 5.04 3.37
N ILE A 67 -6.81 6.24 3.91
CA ILE A 67 -5.79 6.46 4.94
C ILE A 67 -6.06 5.57 6.16
N LEU A 68 -7.31 5.56 6.65
CA LEU A 68 -7.70 4.75 7.81
C LEU A 68 -7.50 3.26 7.54
N SER A 69 -7.84 2.79 6.34
CA SER A 69 -7.61 1.41 5.91
C SER A 69 -6.12 1.03 5.92
N LYS A 70 -5.25 1.93 5.41
CA LYS A 70 -3.79 1.73 5.44
C LYS A 70 -3.25 1.66 6.85
N LYS A 71 -3.68 2.58 7.72
CA LYS A 71 -3.29 2.60 9.13
C LYS A 71 -3.74 1.32 9.84
N ARG A 72 -4.97 0.87 9.61
CA ARG A 72 -5.48 -0.39 10.16
C ARG A 72 -4.60 -1.58 9.75
N LYS A 73 -4.28 -1.71 8.45
CA LYS A 73 -3.43 -2.79 7.96
C LYS A 73 -2.04 -2.75 8.60
N GLN A 74 -1.43 -1.56 8.68
CA GLN A 74 -0.12 -1.38 9.31
C GLN A 74 -0.12 -1.84 10.78
N LEU A 75 -1.12 -1.40 11.55
CA LEU A 75 -1.25 -1.77 12.97
C LEU A 75 -1.45 -3.28 13.15
N LEU A 76 -2.26 -3.92 12.31
CA LEU A 76 -2.45 -5.38 12.33
C LEU A 76 -1.14 -6.11 12.04
N THR A 77 -0.38 -5.68 11.03
CA THR A 77 0.93 -6.29 10.72
C THR A 77 1.92 -6.12 11.86
N GLN A 78 1.95 -4.96 12.52
CA GLN A 78 2.79 -4.73 13.68
C GLN A 78 2.40 -5.63 14.85
N TYR A 79 1.10 -5.75 15.14
CA TYR A 79 0.59 -6.63 16.18
C TYR A 79 0.97 -8.09 15.93
N MET A 80 0.74 -8.61 14.72
CA MET A 80 1.10 -9.99 14.36
C MET A 80 2.59 -10.25 14.56
N ARG A 81 3.45 -9.33 14.10
CA ARG A 81 4.91 -9.46 14.24
C ARG A 81 5.34 -9.50 15.70
N GLU A 82 4.78 -8.64 16.54
CA GLU A 82 5.14 -8.61 17.96
C GLU A 82 4.62 -9.86 18.69
N ASN A 83 3.43 -10.34 18.32
CA ASN A 83 2.90 -11.58 18.85
C ASN A 83 3.79 -12.79 18.52
N ASP A 84 4.24 -12.91 17.26
CA ASP A 84 5.15 -13.97 16.82
C ASP A 84 6.50 -13.90 17.56
N ARG A 85 7.02 -12.69 17.78
CA ARG A 85 8.23 -12.46 18.55
C ARG A 85 8.09 -12.92 20.00
N ILE A 86 6.98 -12.57 20.67
CA ILE A 86 6.72 -12.97 22.05
C ILE A 86 6.63 -14.50 22.16
N LEU A 87 5.93 -15.15 21.23
CA LEU A 87 5.83 -16.61 21.19
C LEU A 87 7.19 -17.28 21.01
N ALA A 88 8.02 -16.77 20.11
CA ALA A 88 9.38 -17.28 19.90
C ALA A 88 10.24 -17.17 21.17
N VAL A 89 10.20 -16.01 21.85
CA VAL A 89 10.93 -15.81 23.11
C VAL A 89 10.40 -16.70 24.24
N ALA A 90 9.09 -16.90 24.33
CA ALA A 90 8.48 -17.77 25.33
C ALA A 90 8.86 -19.24 25.09
N ALA A 91 8.80 -19.70 23.85
CA ALA A 91 9.20 -21.06 23.47
C ALA A 91 10.68 -21.31 23.78
N ASP A 92 11.57 -20.38 23.42
CA ASP A 92 13.00 -20.47 23.72
C ASP A 92 13.26 -20.59 25.24
N LYS A 93 12.61 -19.74 26.05
CA LYS A 93 12.72 -19.80 27.51
C LYS A 93 12.23 -21.13 28.08
N LEU A 94 11.12 -21.67 27.58
CA LEU A 94 10.57 -22.93 28.08
C LEU A 94 11.45 -24.13 27.72
N LEU A 95 11.96 -24.18 26.49
CA LEU A 95 12.82 -25.25 26.01
C LEU A 95 14.22 -25.21 26.67
N ASN A 96 14.78 -24.01 26.84
CA ASN A 96 16.12 -23.85 27.39
C ASN A 96 16.16 -23.86 28.94
N ASN A 97 15.08 -23.48 29.63
CA ASN A 97 15.02 -23.56 31.11
C ASN A 97 14.41 -24.86 31.63
N GLY A 98 13.74 -25.66 30.80
CA GLY A 98 13.19 -26.97 31.18
C GLY A 98 14.23 -28.11 31.25
N GLY A 99 15.46 -27.88 30.78
CA GLY A 99 16.53 -28.87 30.66
C GLY A 99 17.44 -29.05 31.88
N ARG A 100 16.92 -28.96 33.10
CA ARG A 100 17.61 -29.44 34.31
C ARG A 100 16.73 -30.44 35.05
N ILE A 101 16.59 -31.63 34.46
CA ILE A 101 16.22 -32.83 35.20
C ILE A 101 17.55 -33.54 35.49
N ARG A 102 17.97 -33.47 36.76
CA ARG A 102 19.07 -34.28 37.31
C ARG A 102 18.67 -35.74 37.36
#